data_AF-A0A8S3JMA0-F1
#
_entry.id   AF-A0A8S3JMA0-F1
#
_cell.length_a   1.000
_cell.length_b   1.000
_cell.length_c   1.000
_cell.angle_alpha   90.00
_cell.angle_beta   90.00
_cell.angle_gamma   90.00
#
_symmetry.space_group_name_H-M   'P 1'
#
loop_
_entity.id
_entity.type
_entity.pdbx_description
1 polymer ?
#
loop_
_entity_poly.entity_id
_entity_poly.type
_entity_poly.pdbx_seq_one_letter_code
_entity_poly.pdbx_strand_id
1 'polypeptide(L)'
;MLHIAFHIRERKDLEGTLFVYERLCKPYHGFAILSTVSRETFVQIIKSSMEFKHTPTYEAFLQYKVDVGDIYGIWFISKNDCPRVTECLKW
;
A
#
# COMPACT_ATOMS: atom_id res chain seq x y z
N MET A 1 -5.73 10.83 10.03
CA MET A 1 -5.97 10.83 8.57
C MET A 1 -4.61 10.88 7.90
N LEU A 2 -4.18 9.80 7.26
CA LEU A 2 -2.90 9.72 6.55
C LEU A 2 -3.10 10.23 5.12
N HIS A 3 -2.30 11.21 4.71
CA HIS A 3 -2.22 11.63 3.32
C HIS A 3 -1.07 10.86 2.65
N ILE A 4 -1.31 10.22 1.51
CA ILE A 4 -0.37 9.35 0.80
C ILE A 4 -0.47 9.67 -0.68
N ALA A 5 0.67 9.78 -1.38
CA ALA A 5 0.72 10.03 -2.81
C ALA A 5 1.38 8.83 -3.48
N PHE A 6 0.69 8.14 -4.38
CA PHE A 6 1.14 6.87 -4.93
C PHE A 6 1.78 7.08 -6.31
N HIS A 7 2.86 6.36 -6.62
CA HIS A 7 3.41 6.29 -7.98
C HIS A 7 3.65 4.84 -8.37
N ILE A 8 2.72 4.27 -9.12
CA ILE A 8 2.95 3.06 -9.90
C ILE A 8 3.42 3.53 -11.27
N ARG A 9 4.47 2.94 -11.83
CA ARG A 9 5.11 3.32 -13.11
C ARG A 9 4.12 3.56 -14.27
N GLU A 10 2.91 3.02 -14.21
CA GLU A 10 1.82 3.26 -15.18
C GLU A 10 0.48 3.77 -14.59
N ARG A 11 0.26 3.79 -13.26
CA ARG A 11 -1.00 4.29 -12.67
C ARG A 11 -0.76 5.57 -11.87
N LYS A 12 -0.80 6.70 -12.58
CA LYS A 12 -0.66 8.05 -12.04
C LYS A 12 -1.92 8.58 -11.33
N ASP A 13 -3.06 7.87 -11.41
CA ASP A 13 -4.36 8.38 -10.95
C ASP A 13 -4.81 7.84 -9.58
N LEU A 14 -3.91 7.12 -8.89
CA LEU A 14 -4.14 6.63 -7.53
C LEU A 14 -3.35 7.52 -6.58
N GLU A 15 -4.00 8.50 -5.98
CA GLU A 15 -3.45 9.35 -4.91
C GLU A 15 -4.55 9.56 -3.87
N GLY A 16 -4.26 9.32 -2.58
CA GLY A 16 -5.27 9.51 -1.54
C GLY A 16 -4.95 8.83 -0.21
N THR A 17 -5.97 8.23 0.42
CA THR A 17 -5.83 7.68 1.78
C THR A 17 -5.75 6.17 1.75
N LEU A 18 -4.69 5.62 2.36
CA LEU A 18 -4.53 4.19 2.56
C LEU A 18 -5.15 3.77 3.90
N PHE A 19 -5.88 2.66 3.85
CA PHE A 19 -6.45 1.98 5.01
C PHE A 19 -5.93 0.55 5.01
N VAL A 20 -5.31 0.11 6.09
CA VAL A 20 -5.06 -1.32 6.37
C VAL A 20 -6.21 -1.81 7.24
N TYR A 21 -6.79 -2.96 6.92
CA TYR A 21 -7.97 -3.47 7.62
C TYR A 21 -7.90 -4.98 7.85
N GLU A 22 -8.64 -5.42 8.87
CA GLU A 22 -8.95 -6.82 9.16
C GLU A 22 -10.45 -7.08 8.91
N ARG A 23 -10.79 -8.30 8.50
CA ARG A 23 -12.15 -8.76 8.23
C ARG A 23 -12.50 -9.92 9.16
N LEU A 24 -13.80 -10.12 9.38
CA LEU A 24 -14.30 -11.25 10.19
C LEU A 24 -14.28 -12.59 9.43
N CYS A 25 -13.98 -12.59 8.13
CA CYS A 25 -13.95 -13.77 7.28
C CYS A 25 -12.84 -13.68 6.23
N LYS A 26 -12.45 -14.84 5.68
CA LYS A 26 -11.39 -14.91 4.65
C LYS A 26 -11.75 -14.07 3.39
N PRO A 27 -10.77 -13.43 2.74
CA PRO A 27 -9.42 -13.16 3.25
C PRO A 27 -9.45 -12.12 4.39
N TYR A 28 -8.72 -12.41 5.47
CA TYR A 28 -8.78 -11.63 6.72
C TYR A 28 -8.10 -10.26 6.61
N HIS A 29 -7.00 -10.16 5.88
CA HIS A 29 -6.21 -8.93 5.82
C HIS A 29 -6.20 -8.33 4.42
N GLY A 30 -6.24 -7.00 4.37
CA GLY A 30 -6.17 -6.25 3.13
C GLY A 30 -5.84 -4.80 3.38
N PHE A 31 -5.59 -4.08 2.29
CA PHE A 31 -5.55 -2.64 2.32
C PHE A 31 -6.36 -2.05 1.17
N ALA A 32 -6.87 -0.84 1.39
CA ALA A 32 -7.59 -0.06 0.40
C ALA A 32 -6.96 1.31 0.25
N ILE A 33 -6.97 1.86 -0.97
CA ILE A 33 -6.58 3.24 -1.26
C ILE A 33 -7.81 3.91 -1.85
N LEU A 34 -8.33 4.90 -1.15
CA LEU A 34 -9.40 5.75 -1.66
C LEU A 34 -8.75 6.88 -2.44
N SER A 35 -8.88 6.87 -3.77
CA SER A 35 -8.33 7.92 -4.62
C SER A 35 -9.13 9.22 -4.44
N THR A 36 -8.42 10.29 -4.13
CA THR A 36 -8.97 11.65 -4.07
C THR A 36 -9.16 12.26 -5.46
N VAL A 37 -8.45 11.74 -6.46
CA VAL A 37 -8.48 12.22 -7.84
C VAL A 37 -9.58 11.51 -8.62
N SER A 38 -9.53 10.17 -8.72
CA SER A 38 -10.49 9.40 -9.52
C SER A 38 -11.79 9.10 -8.79
N ARG A 39 -11.82 9.26 -7.45
CA ARG A 39 -12.92 8.82 -6.57
C ARG A 39 -13.16 7.30 -6.61
N GLU A 40 -12.22 6.54 -7.16
CA GLU A 40 -12.25 5.08 -7.14
C GLU A 40 -11.49 4.54 -5.93
N THR A 41 -11.85 3.32 -5.51
CA THR A 41 -11.13 2.62 -4.44
C THR A 41 -10.33 1.47 -5.04
N PHE A 42 -9.02 1.50 -4.85
CA PHE A 42 -8.17 0.34 -5.08
C PHE A 42 -8.19 -0.55 -3.84
N VAL A 43 -8.35 -1.86 -4.02
CA VAL A 43 -8.36 -2.84 -2.93
C VAL A 43 -7.34 -3.94 -3.23
N GLN A 44 -6.47 -4.22 -2.27
CA GLN A 44 -5.50 -5.30 -2.33
C GLN A 44 -5.70 -6.26 -1.15
N ILE A 45 -5.91 -7.53 -1.47
CA ILE A 45 -5.92 -8.61 -0.49
C ILE A 45 -4.46 -8.96 -0.16
N ILE A 46 -4.15 -9.10 1.13
CA ILE A 46 -2.82 -9.52 1.59
C ILE A 46 -2.77 -11.05 1.60
N LYS A 47 -1.83 -11.61 0.83
CA LYS A 47 -1.54 -13.05 0.80
C LYS A 47 -0.18 -13.30 1.47
N SER A 48 0.01 -14.50 2.01
CA SER A 48 1.30 -14.93 2.57
C SER A 48 2.45 -15.00 1.55
N SER A 49 2.12 -15.03 0.26
CA SER A 49 3.08 -15.00 -0.85
C SER A 49 3.51 -13.58 -1.25
N MET A 50 2.93 -12.54 -0.64
CA MET A 50 3.32 -11.17 -0.91
C MET A 50 4.55 -10.80 -0.09
N GLU A 51 5.48 -10.10 -0.72
CA GLU A 51 6.68 -9.59 -0.09
C GLU A 51 6.58 -8.07 0.03
N PHE A 52 6.87 -7.54 1.21
CA PHE A 52 6.86 -6.11 1.50
C PHE A 52 8.26 -5.65 1.89
N LYS A 53 8.75 -4.58 1.26
CA LYS A 53 10.06 -4.00 1.54
C LYS A 53 9.94 -2.49 1.71
N HIS A 54 10.28 -2.02 2.90
CA HIS A 54 10.54 -0.61 3.14
C HIS A 54 11.94 -0.26 2.64
N THR A 55 12.05 0.78 1.80
CA THR A 55 13.34 1.26 1.29
C THR A 55 13.66 2.61 1.95
N PRO A 56 14.44 2.62 3.06
CA PRO A 56 14.68 3.84 3.84
C PRO A 56 15.61 4.85 3.14
N THR A 57 16.36 4.43 2.12
CA THR A 57 17.38 5.24 1.44
C THR A 57 16.81 6.31 0.50
N TYR A 58 15.56 6.15 0.06
CA TYR A 58 14.87 7.09 -0.81
C TYR A 58 13.39 7.13 -0.40
N GLU A 59 13.01 8.19 0.30
CA GLU A 59 11.65 8.74 0.30
C GLU A 59 10.50 7.82 0.73
N ALA A 60 10.34 7.49 2.01
CA ALA A 60 9.06 6.99 2.56
C ALA A 60 8.31 5.98 1.65
N PHE A 61 9.06 5.03 1.07
CA PHE A 61 8.58 4.22 -0.04
C PHE A 61 8.47 2.76 0.40
N LEU A 62 7.28 2.20 0.20
CA LEU A 62 6.99 0.80 0.42
C LEU A 62 6.85 0.11 -0.93
N GLN A 63 7.71 -0.87 -1.18
CA GLN A 63 7.62 -1.76 -2.31
C GLN A 63 6.89 -3.03 -1.91
N TYR A 64 6.03 -3.52 -2.78
CA TYR A 64 5.45 -4.84 -2.59
C TYR A 64 5.35 -5.62 -3.89
N LYS A 65 5.53 -6.93 -3.78
CA LYS A 65 5.41 -7.87 -4.90
C LYS A 65 4.23 -8.79 -4.66
N VAL A 66 3.47 -9.08 -5.71
CA VAL A 66 2.38 -10.06 -5.67
C VAL A 66 2.77 -11.31 -6.46
N ASP A 67 3.00 -12.41 -5.74
CA ASP A 67 3.38 -13.71 -6.31
C ASP A 67 4.64 -13.60 -7.22
N VAL A 68 4.69 -14.30 -8.37
CA VAL A 68 5.81 -14.20 -9.35
C VAL A 68 5.70 -12.94 -10.23
N GLY A 69 4.69 -12.10 -9.99
CA GLY A 69 4.31 -10.99 -10.86
C GLY A 69 4.95 -9.65 -10.53
N ASP A 70 4.18 -8.61 -10.82
CA ASP A 70 4.61 -7.21 -10.83
C ASP A 70 5.04 -6.70 -9.45
N ILE A 71 5.95 -5.73 -9.49
CA ILE A 71 6.41 -4.96 -8.33
C ILE A 71 5.68 -3.63 -8.31
N TYR A 72 5.05 -3.32 -7.18
CA TYR A 72 4.32 -2.09 -6.92
C TYR A 72 5.06 -1.22 -5.92
N GLY A 73 4.72 0.06 -5.92
CA GLY A 73 5.30 1.07 -5.07
C GLY A 73 4.24 1.98 -4.45
N ILE A 74 4.38 2.23 -3.15
CA ILE A 74 3.57 3.16 -2.38
C ILE A 74 4.49 4.24 -1.83
N TRP A 75 4.23 5.49 -2.20
CA TRP A 75 4.96 6.62 -1.64
C TRP A 75 4.12 7.30 -0.56
N PHE A 76 4.71 7.53 0.61
CA PHE A 76 4.02 8.15 1.73
C PHE A 76 4.43 9.61 1.83
N ILE A 77 3.44 10.51 1.95
CA ILE A 77 3.73 11.94 2.20
C ILE A 77 4.42 12.09 3.57
N SER A 78 3.97 11.30 4.55
CA SER A 78 4.57 11.23 5.88
C SER A 78 5.59 10.11 5.97
N LYS A 79 6.86 10.49 6.20
CA LYS A 79 7.97 9.55 6.39
C LYS A 79 7.78 8.59 7.57
N ASN A 80 6.99 8.99 8.57
CA ASN A 80 6.73 8.19 9.76
C ASN A 80 5.68 7.10 9.52
N ASP A 81 4.87 7.25 8.48
CA ASP A 81 3.77 6.34 8.21
C ASP A 81 4.20 5.13 7.39
N CYS A 82 5.17 5.30 6.50
CA CYS A 82 5.74 4.19 5.74
C CYS A 82 6.23 3.03 6.63
N PRO A 83 7.10 3.24 7.65
CA PRO A 83 7.56 2.14 8.49
C PRO A 83 6.43 1.53 9.33
N ARG A 84 5.51 2.36 9.86
CA ARG A 84 4.36 1.88 10.65
C ARG A 84 3.44 0.98 9.82
N VAL A 85 3.08 1.42 8.61
CA VAL A 85 2.21 0.67 7.71
C VAL A 85 2.92 -0.60 7.23
N THR A 86 4.21 -0.53 6.93
CA THR A 86 4.98 -1.73 6.56
C THR A 86 4.94 -2.79 7.66
N GLU A 87 5.06 -2.39 8.92
CA GLU A 87 4.95 -3.32 10.05
C GLU A 87 3.55 -3.93 10.16
N CYS A 88 2.49 -3.13 9.96
CA CYS A 88 1.11 -3.62 9.91
C CYS A 88 0.81 -4.54 8.72
N LEU A 89 1.70 -4.65 7.73
CA LEU A 89 1.56 -5.53 6.57
C LEU A 89 2.35 -6.83 6.69
N LYS A 90 3.20 -6.96 7.72
CA LYS A 90 3.87 -8.22 8.08
C LYS A 90 2.88 -9.07 8.87
N TRP A 91 2.16 -9.93 8.16
CA TRP A 91 1.27 -10.94 8.73
C TRP A 91 1.88 -12.33 8.60
#